data_AF-A0A0L8FQC9-F1
#
_entry.id   AF-A0A0L8FQC9-F1
#
_cell.length_a   1.000
_cell.length_b   1.000
_cell.length_c   1.000
_cell.angle_alpha   90.00
_cell.angle_beta   90.00
_cell.angle_gamma   90.00
#
_symmetry.space_group_name_H-M   'P 1'
#
loop_
_entity.id
_entity.type
_entity.pdbx_description
1 polymer ?
#
loop_
_entity_poly.entity_id
_entity_poly.type
_entity_poly.pdbx_seq_one_letter_code
_entity_poly.pdbx_strand_id
1 'polypeptide(L)'
;FVNVISRVESFCTHKELFDIFNDQGVSDYLVVYWRLLASGYLQRHEDFFSNFVEGHRTVKEFCGQEVEPMGKESDHIHITALTSAVGIPVRVEYMDRGEGGSVNHHDFPENSKPTITLLYRPGHYDILY
;
A
#
# COMPACT_ATOMS: atom_id res chain seq x y z
N PHE A 1 14.70 -5.20 -0.97
CA PHE A 1 14.19 -4.40 0.17
C PHE A 1 15.31 -3.95 1.10
N VAL A 2 15.94 -4.84 1.89
CA VAL A 2 16.96 -4.46 2.90
C VAL A 2 18.09 -3.59 2.33
N ASN A 3 18.62 -3.93 1.14
CA ASN A 3 19.66 -3.13 0.49
C ASN A 3 19.25 -1.67 0.21
N VAL A 4 17.97 -1.42 -0.06
CA VAL A 4 17.44 -0.05 -0.30
C VAL A 4 17.35 0.69 1.02
N ILE A 5 16.90 0.03 2.09
CA ILE A 5 16.88 0.60 3.44
C ILE A 5 18.30 0.99 3.88
N SER A 6 19.28 0.10 3.72
CA SER A 6 20.68 0.39 4.06
C SER A 6 21.25 1.59 3.30
N ARG A 7 20.81 1.82 2.05
CA ARG A 7 21.20 3.02 1.30
C ARG A 7 20.59 4.29 1.88
N VAL A 8 19.31 4.25 2.28
CA VAL A 8 18.66 5.38 2.94
C VAL A 8 19.34 5.69 4.28
N GLU A 9 19.69 4.67 5.06
CA GLU A 9 20.45 4.82 6.31
C GLU A 9 21.84 5.41 6.10
N SER A 10 22.48 5.14 4.96
CA SER A 10 23.78 5.72 4.60
C SER A 10 23.70 7.14 3.99
N PHE A 11 22.60 7.88 4.25
CA PHE A 11 22.38 9.24 3.75
C PHE A 11 22.37 9.39 2.21
N CYS A 12 21.71 8.45 1.53
CA CYS A 12 21.38 8.57 0.10
C CYS A 12 20.63 9.87 -0.20
N THR A 13 21.00 10.53 -1.29
CA THR A 13 20.31 11.74 -1.77
C THR A 13 18.93 11.40 -2.34
N HIS A 14 18.03 12.39 -2.37
CA HIS A 14 16.72 12.22 -3.01
C HIS A 14 16.83 11.77 -4.48
N LYS A 15 17.83 12.27 -5.21
CA LYS A 15 18.09 11.90 -6.60
C LYS A 15 18.45 10.42 -6.72
N GLU A 16 19.37 9.94 -5.90
CA GLU A 16 19.78 8.54 -5.93
C GLU A 16 18.63 7.60 -5.53
N LEU A 17 17.82 7.99 -4.54
CA LEU A 17 16.62 7.23 -4.17
C LEU A 17 15.62 7.19 -5.32
N PHE A 18 15.38 8.34 -5.97
CA PHE A 18 14.54 8.44 -7.15
C PHE A 18 15.04 7.54 -8.29
N ASP A 19 16.33 7.55 -8.58
CA ASP A 19 16.94 6.70 -9.62
C ASP A 19 16.79 5.20 -9.27
N ILE A 20 16.89 4.81 -7.99
CA ILE A 20 16.62 3.44 -7.53
C ILE A 20 15.16 3.03 -7.79
N PHE A 21 14.20 3.89 -7.47
CA PHE A 21 12.77 3.60 -7.69
C PHE A 21 12.35 3.63 -9.16
N ASN A 22 13.18 4.20 -10.04
CA ASN A 22 13.00 4.20 -11.50
C ASN A 22 13.80 3.11 -12.23
N ASP A 23 14.63 2.33 -11.54
CA ASP A 23 15.15 1.08 -12.09
C ASP A 23 14.05 0.01 -12.05
N GLN A 24 13.61 -0.45 -13.23
CA GLN A 24 12.47 -1.37 -13.35
C GLN A 24 12.67 -2.65 -12.51
N GLY A 25 13.86 -3.25 -12.55
CA GLY A 25 14.12 -4.51 -11.86
C GLY A 25 14.10 -4.36 -10.35
N VAL A 26 14.71 -3.29 -9.82
CA VAL A 26 14.70 -3.00 -8.38
C VAL A 26 13.30 -2.58 -7.91
N SER A 27 12.63 -1.71 -8.66
CA SER A 27 11.29 -1.22 -8.32
C SER A 27 10.27 -2.36 -8.28
N ASP A 28 10.25 -3.22 -9.31
CA ASP A 28 9.36 -4.40 -9.34
C ASP A 28 9.66 -5.36 -8.18
N TYR A 29 10.94 -5.57 -7.86
CA TYR A 29 11.33 -6.42 -6.73
C TYR A 29 10.83 -5.84 -5.38
N LEU A 30 10.87 -4.52 -5.21
CA LEU A 30 10.30 -3.87 -4.03
C LEU A 30 8.77 -4.04 -3.98
N VAL A 31 8.07 -3.88 -5.10
CA VAL A 31 6.61 -4.08 -5.17
C VAL A 31 6.24 -5.52 -4.83
N VAL A 32 6.96 -6.52 -5.35
CA VAL A 32 6.76 -7.94 -4.98
C VAL A 32 6.92 -8.13 -3.48
N TYR A 33 7.99 -7.58 -2.88
CA TYR A 33 8.22 -7.70 -1.45
C TYR A 33 7.05 -7.10 -0.64
N TRP A 34 6.58 -5.92 -1.03
CA TRP A 34 5.44 -5.27 -0.37
C TRP A 34 4.13 -6.06 -0.51
N ARG A 35 3.88 -6.67 -1.67
CA ARG A 35 2.73 -7.57 -1.88
C ARG A 35 2.79 -8.80 -0.97
N LEU A 36 3.95 -9.43 -0.86
CA LEU A 36 4.14 -10.58 0.02
C LEU A 36 4.00 -10.20 1.50
N LEU A 37 4.46 -9.01 1.90
CA LEU A 37 4.27 -8.51 3.26
C LEU A 37 2.78 -8.30 3.58
N ALA A 38 2.03 -7.69 2.66
CA ALA A 38 0.59 -7.53 2.80
C ALA A 38 -0.12 -8.90 2.88
N SER A 39 0.22 -9.84 1.99
CA SER A 39 -0.31 -11.22 2.03
C SER A 39 -0.04 -11.90 3.37
N GLY A 40 1.20 -11.80 3.86
CA GLY A 40 1.60 -12.38 5.15
C GLY A 40 0.82 -11.79 6.33
N TYR A 41 0.56 -10.47 6.31
CA TYR A 41 -0.25 -9.83 7.34
C TYR A 41 -1.72 -10.28 7.27
N LEU A 42 -2.31 -10.29 6.07
CA LEU A 42 -3.69 -10.75 5.86
C LEU A 42 -3.89 -12.18 6.39
N GLN A 43 -3.00 -13.11 6.01
CA GLN A 43 -3.09 -14.51 6.43
C GLN A 43 -2.84 -14.68 7.93
N ARG A 44 -1.95 -13.89 8.54
CA ARG A 44 -1.70 -13.93 9.99
C ARG A 44 -2.90 -13.47 10.82
N HIS A 45 -3.72 -12.60 10.25
CA HIS A 45 -4.88 -11.98 10.90
C HIS A 45 -6.20 -12.40 10.23
N GLU A 46 -6.27 -13.65 9.74
CA GLU A 46 -7.38 -14.13 8.92
C GLU A 46 -8.75 -14.03 9.59
N ASP A 47 -8.82 -14.22 10.92
CA ASP A 47 -10.08 -14.10 11.69
C ASP A 47 -10.71 -12.71 11.52
N PHE A 48 -9.89 -11.67 11.46
CA PHE A 48 -10.35 -10.30 11.21
C PHE A 48 -10.68 -10.09 9.73
N PHE A 49 -9.75 -10.44 8.83
CA PHE A 49 -9.85 -10.11 7.41
C PHE A 49 -10.87 -10.95 6.64
N SER A 50 -11.22 -12.13 7.12
CA SER A 50 -12.22 -13.01 6.48
C SER A 50 -13.57 -12.31 6.26
N ASN A 51 -13.95 -11.39 7.14
CA ASN A 51 -15.19 -10.61 7.03
C ASN A 51 -15.19 -9.59 5.87
N PHE A 52 -14.01 -9.28 5.31
CA PHE A 52 -13.83 -8.30 4.24
C PHE A 52 -13.49 -8.96 2.89
N VAL A 53 -13.37 -10.29 2.85
CA VAL A 53 -13.08 -11.04 1.62
C VAL A 53 -14.39 -11.44 0.96
N GLU A 54 -14.61 -10.95 -0.26
CA GLU A 54 -15.83 -11.23 -1.03
C GLU A 54 -15.78 -12.59 -1.76
N GLY A 55 -16.96 -13.15 -2.03
CA GLY A 55 -17.12 -14.28 -2.97
C GLY A 55 -16.91 -15.67 -2.36
N HIS A 56 -17.13 -15.85 -1.05
CA HIS A 56 -16.93 -17.12 -0.32
C HIS A 56 -15.50 -17.70 -0.43
N ARG A 57 -14.51 -16.84 -0.72
CA ARG A 57 -13.09 -17.21 -0.74
C ARG A 57 -12.52 -17.16 0.66
N THR A 58 -11.57 -18.04 0.94
CA THR A 58 -10.71 -17.92 2.11
C THR A 58 -9.73 -16.76 1.95
N VAL A 59 -9.19 -16.24 3.04
CA VAL A 59 -8.16 -15.19 3.01
C VAL A 59 -6.94 -15.64 2.20
N LYS A 60 -6.56 -16.91 2.32
CA LYS A 60 -5.46 -17.49 1.55
C LYS A 60 -5.72 -17.50 0.04
N GLU A 61 -6.93 -17.86 -0.38
CA GLU A 61 -7.30 -17.81 -1.82
C GLU A 61 -7.33 -16.37 -2.33
N PHE A 62 -7.87 -15.44 -1.54
CA PHE A 62 -7.84 -14.02 -1.86
C PHE A 62 -6.39 -13.51 -2.03
N CYS A 63 -5.49 -13.86 -1.11
CA CYS A 63 -4.09 -13.48 -1.20
C CYS A 63 -3.44 -14.00 -2.49
N GLY A 64 -3.62 -15.28 -2.82
CA GLY A 64 -3.04 -15.89 -4.02
C GLY A 64 -3.61 -15.34 -5.34
N GLN A 65 -4.83 -14.80 -5.34
CA GLN A 65 -5.49 -14.30 -6.55
C GLN A 65 -5.37 -12.78 -6.72
N GLU A 66 -5.45 -12.00 -5.64
CA GLU A 66 -5.62 -10.54 -5.69
C GLU A 66 -4.52 -9.74 -4.97
N VAL A 67 -3.62 -10.39 -4.22
CA VAL A 67 -2.57 -9.69 -3.47
C VAL A 67 -1.18 -10.02 -4.00
N GLU A 68 -0.82 -11.29 -4.01
CA GLU A 68 0.52 -11.77 -4.38
C GLU A 68 0.89 -11.55 -5.86
N PRO A 69 -0.02 -11.72 -6.83
CA PRO A 69 0.32 -11.51 -8.24
C PRO A 69 0.63 -10.04 -8.56
N MET A 70 1.66 -9.82 -9.39
CA MET A 70 1.96 -8.52 -9.96
C MET A 70 0.85 -8.06 -10.92
N GLY A 71 0.66 -6.73 -11.03
CA GLY A 71 -0.33 -6.15 -11.92
C GLY A 71 -1.79 -6.25 -11.44
N LYS A 72 -2.04 -6.76 -10.23
CA LYS A 72 -3.35 -6.71 -9.58
C LYS A 72 -3.59 -5.37 -8.89
N GLU A 73 -4.81 -4.86 -8.97
CA GLU A 73 -5.20 -3.63 -8.30
C GLU A 73 -5.12 -3.76 -6.78
N SER A 74 -5.01 -2.64 -6.09
CA SER A 74 -4.97 -2.57 -4.62
C SER A 74 -6.03 -1.61 -4.12
N ASP A 75 -6.73 -2.05 -3.08
CA ASP A 75 -7.86 -1.34 -2.49
C ASP A 75 -7.70 -1.26 -0.96
N HIS A 76 -8.75 -0.84 -0.27
CA HIS A 76 -8.82 -0.59 1.16
C HIS A 76 -8.21 -1.72 2.01
N ILE A 77 -8.50 -2.98 1.69
CA ILE A 77 -7.98 -4.15 2.40
C ILE A 77 -6.46 -4.28 2.29
N HIS A 78 -5.88 -3.98 1.11
CA HIS A 78 -4.44 -4.02 0.88
C HIS A 78 -3.73 -2.90 1.64
N ILE A 79 -4.28 -1.68 1.59
CA ILE A 79 -3.73 -0.51 2.29
C ILE A 79 -3.76 -0.75 3.80
N THR A 80 -4.90 -1.23 4.32
CA THR A 80 -5.07 -1.55 5.74
C THR A 80 -4.06 -2.60 6.20
N ALA A 81 -3.92 -3.70 5.46
CA ALA A 81 -2.99 -4.75 5.81
C ALA A 81 -1.54 -4.26 5.79
N LEU A 82 -1.14 -3.53 4.74
CA LEU A 82 0.23 -3.08 4.58
C LEU A 82 0.62 -2.04 5.64
N THR A 83 -0.20 -1.01 5.83
CA THR A 83 0.05 0.05 6.83
C THR A 83 0.10 -0.52 8.24
N SER A 84 -0.76 -1.49 8.55
CA SER A 84 -0.74 -2.19 9.84
C SER A 84 0.48 -3.10 9.99
N ALA A 85 0.96 -3.73 8.91
CA ALA A 85 2.15 -4.57 8.93
C ALA A 85 3.43 -3.77 9.23
N VAL A 86 3.54 -2.54 8.72
CA VAL A 86 4.73 -1.69 8.92
C VAL A 86 4.60 -0.66 10.03
N GLY A 87 3.39 -0.40 10.52
CA GLY A 87 3.14 0.62 11.54
C GLY A 87 3.37 2.05 11.05
N ILE A 88 3.25 2.30 9.74
CA ILE A 88 3.41 3.62 9.13
C ILE A 88 2.02 4.12 8.74
N PRO A 89 1.54 5.22 9.35
CA PRO A 89 0.22 5.72 9.05
C PRO A 89 0.18 6.53 7.74
N VAL A 90 -0.81 6.25 6.90
CA VAL A 90 -0.98 6.82 5.55
C VAL A 90 -2.35 7.50 5.45
N ARG A 91 -2.40 8.67 4.82
CA ARG A 91 -3.64 9.31 4.39
C ARG A 91 -3.87 9.08 2.90
N VAL A 92 -5.09 8.78 2.50
CA VAL A 92 -5.51 8.76 1.10
C VAL A 92 -6.57 9.84 0.90
N GLU A 93 -6.25 10.84 0.09
CA GLU A 93 -7.16 11.88 -0.40
C GLU A 93 -7.88 11.37 -1.65
N TYR A 94 -9.22 11.35 -1.65
CA TYR A 94 -10.05 10.87 -2.74
C TYR A 94 -10.52 12.03 -3.60
N MET A 95 -10.04 12.06 -4.85
CA MET A 95 -10.51 13.01 -5.85
C MET A 95 -11.67 12.40 -6.63
N ASP A 96 -12.84 12.38 -6.00
CA ASP A 96 -14.09 12.03 -6.68
C ASP A 96 -14.73 13.27 -7.36
N ARG A 97 -15.72 13.02 -8.23
CA ARG A 97 -16.52 14.09 -8.86
C ARG A 97 -17.66 14.54 -7.94
N GLY A 98 -17.47 14.54 -6.62
CA GLY A 98 -18.48 14.97 -5.67
C GLY A 98 -18.92 16.41 -5.92
N GLU A 99 -20.22 16.69 -5.77
CA GLU A 99 -20.79 18.03 -6.02
C GLU A 99 -20.41 19.09 -4.96
N GLY A 100 -19.68 18.71 -3.91
CA GLY A 100 -19.17 19.63 -2.89
C GLY A 100 -17.65 19.69 -2.96
N GLY A 101 -17.07 20.89 -3.15
CA GLY A 101 -15.62 21.13 -3.29
C GLY A 101 -14.75 20.79 -2.07
N SER A 102 -15.14 19.83 -1.24
CA SER A 102 -14.36 19.22 -0.16
C SER A 102 -13.78 17.88 -0.62
N VAL A 103 -12.46 17.74 -0.52
CA VAL A 103 -11.78 16.45 -0.76
C VAL A 103 -12.05 15.54 0.43
N ASN A 104 -12.55 14.33 0.17
CA ASN A 104 -12.73 13.30 1.19
C ASN A 104 -11.39 12.61 1.44
N HIS A 105 -11.06 12.28 2.69
CA HIS A 105 -9.85 11.52 3.01
C HIS A 105 -10.13 10.34 3.94
N HIS A 106 -9.27 9.34 3.85
CA HIS A 106 -9.23 8.21 4.77
C HIS A 106 -7.83 8.07 5.35
N ASP A 107 -7.77 7.93 6.68
CA ASP A 107 -6.52 7.67 7.41
C ASP A 107 -6.41 6.18 7.73
N PHE A 108 -5.21 5.64 7.52
CA PHE A 108 -4.88 4.23 7.73
C PHE A 108 -3.71 4.12 8.69
N PRO A 109 -3.90 3.62 9.92
CA PRO A 109 -5.17 3.28 10.55
C PRO A 109 -6.06 4.50 10.81
N GLU A 110 -7.36 4.29 11.04
CA GLU A 110 -8.28 5.37 11.39
C GLU A 110 -7.82 6.14 12.63
N ASN A 111 -8.05 7.47 12.65
CA ASN A 111 -7.67 8.37 13.74
C ASN A 111 -6.17 8.41 14.07
N SER A 112 -5.33 7.94 13.14
CA SER A 112 -3.87 8.07 13.24
C SER A 112 -3.40 9.48 12.83
N LYS A 113 -2.10 9.75 13.03
CA LYS A 113 -1.44 10.95 12.50
C LYS A 113 -0.62 10.54 11.27
N PRO A 114 -1.14 10.70 10.05
CA PRO A 114 -0.47 10.27 8.83
C PRO A 114 0.82 11.05 8.60
N THR A 115 1.86 10.33 8.18
CA THR A 115 3.16 10.91 7.78
C THR A 115 3.38 10.88 6.27
N ILE A 116 2.55 10.12 5.56
CA ILE A 116 2.55 9.96 4.10
C ILE A 116 1.13 10.28 3.62
N THR A 117 1.01 11.12 2.59
CA THR A 117 -0.28 11.44 1.96
C THR A 117 -0.26 10.98 0.50
N LEU A 118 -1.29 10.24 0.11
CA LEU A 118 -1.52 9.77 -1.24
C LEU A 118 -2.76 10.44 -1.81
N LEU A 119 -2.77 10.65 -3.13
CA LEU A 119 -3.95 11.03 -3.90
C LEU A 119 -4.49 9.81 -4.62
N TYR A 120 -5.74 9.44 -4.37
CA TYR A 120 -6.46 8.47 -5.17
C TYR A 120 -7.28 9.16 -6.25
N ARG A 121 -7.03 8.74 -7.49
CA ARG A 121 -7.86 8.98 -8.66
C ARG A 121 -8.38 7.62 -9.13
N PRO A 122 -9.56 7.49 -9.77
CA PRO A 122 -10.07 6.19 -10.17
C PRO A 122 -9.03 5.34 -10.91
N GLY A 123 -8.57 4.26 -10.27
CA GLY A 123 -7.55 3.33 -10.77
C GLY A 123 -6.08 3.77 -10.62
N HIS A 124 -5.77 4.84 -9.89
CA HIS A 124 -4.40 5.36 -9.77
C HIS A 124 -4.10 6.05 -8.44
N TYR A 125 -2.88 5.86 -7.93
CA TYR A 125 -2.38 6.50 -6.71
C TYR A 125 -1.15 7.35 -7.03
N ASP A 126 -1.15 8.59 -6.56
CA ASP A 126 -0.01 9.51 -6.61
C ASP A 126 0.44 9.91 -5.20
N ILE A 127 1.67 10.42 -5.05
CA ILE A 127 2.18 10.95 -3.78
C ILE A 127 1.90 12.45 -3.71
N LEU A 128 1.40 12.93 -2.57
CA LEU A 128 1.25 14.37 -2.26
C LEU A 128 2.32 14.82 -1.26
N TYR A 129 2.88 16.01 -1.48
CA TYR A 129 3.93 16.64 -0.67
C TYR A 129 3.45 17.94 -0.03
#